data_AF-X1GUX4-F1
#
_entry.id   AF-X1GUX4-F1
#
_cell.length_a   1.000
_cell.length_b   1.000
_cell.length_c   1.000
_cell.angle_alpha   90.00
_cell.angle_beta   90.00
_cell.angle_gamma   90.00
#
_symmetry.space_group_name_H-M   'P 1'
#
loop_
_entity.id
_entity.type
_entity.pdbx_description
1 polymer ?
#
loop_
_entity_poly.entity_id
_entity_poly.type
_entity_poly.pdbx_seq_one_letter_code
_entity_poly.pdbx_strand_id
1 'polypeptide(L)'
;MYIKELTLIINCQHIINDSFGETNMKSNATSKVIILIAFGILFALLPIISINLRVITSNSNQISDISDESNLDNKNPKISAVSRKIHIDNNWSAAKAAGICTGNGTYSEPYVIEDLVIDGGHSGSCILIENSTVFVKIENCTLVNSGSSSMDAGIKLSYAKDG
;
A
#
# COMPACT_ATOMS: atom_id res chain seq x y z
N MET A 1 -11.71 33.95 8.04
CA MET A 1 -10.42 33.25 7.81
C MET A 1 -10.77 31.79 7.56
N TYR A 2 -10.74 31.34 6.31
CA TYR A 2 -11.28 30.04 5.89
C TYR A 2 -10.36 28.89 6.33
N ILE A 3 -10.85 28.01 7.19
CA ILE A 3 -10.23 26.71 7.46
C ILE A 3 -10.59 25.82 6.26
N LYS A 4 -9.64 25.57 5.36
CA LYS A 4 -9.79 24.57 4.29
C LYS A 4 -9.36 23.23 4.84
N GLU A 5 -10.29 22.28 4.88
CA GLU A 5 -10.06 20.91 5.31
C GLU A 5 -9.06 20.19 4.39
N LEU A 6 -8.13 19.46 5.00
CA LEU A 6 -7.17 18.59 4.33
C LEU A 6 -7.84 17.22 4.14
N THR A 7 -8.38 16.95 2.95
CA THR A 7 -9.00 15.66 2.62
C THR A 7 -7.95 14.68 2.10
N LEU A 8 -7.54 13.72 2.93
CA LEU A 8 -6.64 12.63 2.54
C LEU A 8 -7.47 11.42 2.08
N ILE A 9 -7.35 11.02 0.81
CA ILE A 9 -7.94 9.78 0.28
C ILE A 9 -6.84 8.70 0.34
N ILE A 10 -6.85 7.87 1.37
CA ILE A 10 -5.93 6.73 1.50
C ILE A 10 -6.59 5.51 0.86
N ASN A 11 -6.08 5.06 -0.29
CA ASN A 11 -6.39 3.74 -0.83
C ASN A 11 -5.15 2.86 -0.69
N CYS A 12 -4.82 2.54 0.56
CA CYS A 12 -3.65 1.73 0.91
C CYS A 12 -4.14 0.31 1.22
N GLN A 13 -3.64 -0.67 0.48
CA GLN A 13 -3.88 -2.07 0.76
C GLN A 13 -3.03 -2.44 1.98
N HIS A 14 -3.59 -2.14 3.16
CA HIS A 14 -2.98 -2.39 4.44
C HIS A 14 -2.91 -3.91 4.63
N ILE A 15 -1.70 -4.49 4.52
CA ILE A 15 -1.43 -5.80 5.10
C ILE A 15 -1.35 -5.56 6.60
N ILE A 16 -2.49 -5.70 7.28
CA ILE A 16 -2.58 -5.54 8.73
C ILE A 16 -1.91 -6.79 9.28
N ASN A 17 -0.68 -6.67 9.78
CA ASN A 17 -0.20 -7.63 10.75
C ASN A 17 -0.90 -7.27 12.06
N ASP A 18 -2.03 -7.93 12.26
CA ASP A 18 -2.96 -7.78 13.36
C ASP A 18 -2.26 -7.73 14.72
N SER A 19 -2.55 -6.69 15.50
CA SER A 19 -2.68 -6.84 16.95
C SER A 19 -4.16 -6.76 17.26
N PHE A 20 -4.86 -7.88 17.05
CA PHE A 20 -6.23 -8.06 17.52
C PHE A 20 -6.24 -7.85 19.03
N GLY A 21 -6.82 -6.74 19.48
CA GLY A 21 -7.20 -6.58 20.88
C GLY A 21 -8.18 -7.69 21.24
N GLU A 22 -7.74 -8.60 22.10
CA GLU A 22 -8.49 -9.77 22.54
C GLU A 22 -9.72 -9.32 23.33
N THR A 23 -10.87 -9.15 22.67
CA THR A 23 -12.13 -8.97 23.39
C THR A 23 -12.54 -10.32 23.96
N ASN A 24 -12.39 -10.49 25.27
CA ASN A 24 -12.88 -11.64 26.03
C ASN A 24 -14.42 -11.69 25.98
N MET A 25 -14.98 -12.16 24.87
CA MET A 25 -16.40 -12.51 24.79
C MET A 25 -16.64 -13.77 25.62
N LYS A 26 -17.36 -13.60 26.73
CA LYS A 26 -17.82 -14.71 27.57
C LYS A 26 -18.79 -15.58 26.77
N SER A 27 -18.28 -16.60 26.10
CA SER A 27 -19.07 -17.50 25.25
C SER A 27 -20.08 -18.28 26.08
N ASN A 28 -21.37 -18.05 25.85
CA ASN A 28 -22.43 -18.96 26.30
C ASN A 28 -22.45 -20.20 25.38
N ALA A 29 -22.99 -21.32 25.86
CA ALA A 29 -22.96 -22.59 25.12
C ALA A 29 -23.56 -22.48 23.70
N THR A 30 -24.54 -21.59 23.51
CA THR A 30 -25.16 -21.29 22.21
C THR A 30 -24.19 -20.59 21.24
N SER A 31 -23.33 -19.67 21.70
CA SER A 31 -22.32 -19.03 20.84
C SER A 31 -21.26 -20.00 20.35
N LYS A 32 -20.86 -20.99 21.18
CA LYS A 32 -19.88 -22.02 20.78
C LYS A 32 -20.39 -22.89 19.63
N VAL A 33 -21.68 -23.24 19.66
CA VAL A 33 -22.32 -24.04 18.60
C VAL A 33 -22.41 -23.26 17.30
N ILE A 34 -22.74 -21.97 17.34
CA ILE A 34 -22.81 -21.11 16.14
C ILE A 34 -21.43 -21.00 15.47
N ILE A 35 -20.35 -20.86 16.26
CA ILE A 35 -18.98 -20.80 15.74
C ILE A 35 -18.59 -22.11 15.06
N LEU A 36 -18.91 -23.27 15.65
CA LEU A 36 -18.62 -24.58 15.06
C LEU A 36 -19.38 -24.80 13.74
N ILE A 37 -20.63 -24.35 13.65
CA ILE A 37 -21.42 -24.41 12.42
C ILE A 37 -20.80 -23.53 11.33
N ALA A 38 -20.38 -22.31 11.67
CA ALA A 38 -19.73 -21.40 10.73
C ALA A 38 -18.42 -21.97 10.16
N PHE A 39 -17.56 -22.55 11.01
CA PHE A 39 -16.33 -23.23 10.56
C PHE A 39 -16.61 -24.45 9.69
N GLY A 40 -17.66 -25.22 9.99
CA GLY A 40 -18.07 -26.37 9.18
C GLY A 40 -18.50 -25.98 7.76
N ILE A 41 -19.26 -24.89 7.63
CA ILE A 41 -19.69 -24.35 6.33
C ILE A 41 -18.48 -23.84 5.53
N LEU A 42 -17.56 -23.12 6.19
CA LEU A 42 -16.34 -22.62 5.55
C LEU A 42 -15.51 -23.77 4.97
N PHE A 43 -15.29 -24.85 5.75
CA PHE A 43 -14.50 -26.00 5.32
C PHE A 43 -15.18 -26.79 4.18
N ALA A 44 -16.51 -26.88 4.18
CA ALA A 44 -17.26 -27.54 3.12
C ALA A 44 -17.20 -26.78 1.77
N LEU A 45 -16.93 -25.47 1.78
CA LEU A 45 -16.82 -24.65 0.57
C LEU A 45 -15.40 -24.60 -0.02
N LEU A 46 -14.36 -24.98 0.75
CA LEU A 46 -12.97 -25.02 0.28
C LEU A 46 -12.71 -25.91 -0.95
N PRO A 47 -13.26 -27.13 -1.07
CA PRO A 47 -12.90 -28.02 -2.19
C PRO A 47 -13.50 -27.60 -3.54
N ILE A 48 -14.45 -26.65 -3.57
CA ILE A 48 -15.05 -26.11 -4.82
C ILE A 48 -14.05 -25.18 -5.57
N ILE A 49 -12.99 -24.70 -4.89
CA ILE A 49 -11.96 -23.81 -5.45
C ILE A 49 -10.76 -24.60 -6.02
N SER A 50 -10.96 -25.84 -6.46
CA SER A 50 -9.95 -26.57 -7.23
C SER A 50 -9.88 -26.04 -8.68
N ILE A 51 -9.41 -24.80 -8.82
CA ILE A 51 -8.95 -24.28 -10.10
C ILE A 51 -7.74 -25.13 -10.49
N ASN A 52 -7.83 -25.82 -11.63
CA ASN A 52 -6.72 -26.57 -12.21
C ASN A 52 -5.54 -25.62 -12.47
N LEU A 53 -4.66 -25.43 -11.47
CA LEU A 53 -3.39 -24.74 -11.66
C LEU A 53 -2.43 -25.70 -12.36
N ARG A 54 -2.61 -25.87 -13.67
CA ARG A 54 -1.64 -26.58 -14.50
C ARG A 54 -0.51 -25.61 -14.83
N VAL A 55 0.42 -25.44 -13.89
CA VAL A 55 1.75 -24.88 -14.20
C VAL A 55 2.49 -25.92 -15.04
N ILE A 56 2.30 -25.89 -16.36
CA ILE A 56 3.25 -26.54 -17.25
C ILE A 56 4.41 -25.55 -17.38
N THR A 57 5.41 -25.70 -16.51
CA THR A 57 6.74 -25.16 -16.79
C THR A 57 7.30 -25.97 -17.96
N SER A 58 6.88 -25.64 -19.18
CA SER A 58 7.56 -26.12 -20.38
C SER A 58 8.82 -25.28 -20.52
N ASN A 59 9.95 -25.84 -20.09
CA ASN A 59 11.23 -25.51 -20.71
C ASN A 59 11.08 -25.78 -22.20
N SER A 60 10.88 -24.72 -22.97
CA SER A 60 10.91 -24.75 -24.42
C SER A 60 11.73 -23.56 -24.87
N ASN A 61 13.05 -23.69 -24.75
CA ASN A 61 13.96 -22.95 -25.61
C ASN A 61 13.85 -23.57 -27.00
N GLN A 62 12.75 -23.30 -27.69
CA GLN A 62 12.66 -23.48 -29.13
C GLN A 62 12.06 -22.21 -29.69
N ILE A 63 12.97 -21.29 -29.97
CA ILE A 63 12.79 -20.19 -30.92
C ILE A 63 12.33 -20.82 -32.23
N SER A 64 11.16 -20.40 -32.70
CA SER A 64 10.80 -20.46 -34.10
C SER A 64 9.94 -19.23 -34.39
N ASP A 65 10.49 -18.36 -35.23
CA ASP A 65 9.88 -17.17 -35.78
C ASP A 65 8.45 -17.43 -36.28
N ILE A 66 7.56 -16.45 -36.10
CA ILE A 66 6.69 -15.88 -37.14
C ILE A 66 5.86 -14.75 -36.50
N SER A 67 5.95 -13.60 -37.16
CA SER A 67 5.26 -12.34 -36.92
C SER A 67 3.73 -12.48 -36.99
N ASP A 68 3.04 -12.09 -35.93
CA ASP A 68 1.68 -11.56 -36.04
C ASP A 68 1.54 -10.32 -35.15
N GLU A 69 1.31 -9.21 -35.83
CA GLU A 69 1.09 -7.88 -35.30
C GLU A 69 -0.21 -7.86 -34.49
N SER A 70 -0.10 -8.04 -33.18
CA SER A 70 -1.08 -7.51 -32.25
C SER A 70 -0.34 -6.54 -31.34
N ASN A 71 -0.73 -5.27 -31.42
CA ASN A 71 -0.37 -4.25 -30.45
C ASN A 71 -0.89 -4.68 -29.08
N LEU A 72 -0.14 -5.56 -28.42
CA LEU A 72 -0.16 -5.65 -26.97
C LEU A 72 0.57 -4.40 -26.53
N ASP A 73 -0.21 -3.39 -26.14
CA ASP A 73 0.23 -2.41 -25.18
C ASP A 73 0.83 -3.20 -24.01
N ASN A 74 2.14 -3.42 -24.08
CA ASN A 74 2.97 -3.84 -22.98
C ASN A 74 2.99 -2.66 -22.01
N LYS A 75 1.85 -2.40 -21.38
CA LYS A 75 1.81 -1.80 -20.07
C LYS A 75 2.42 -2.87 -19.18
N ASN A 76 3.74 -2.93 -19.20
CA ASN A 76 4.55 -3.58 -18.19
C ASN A 76 3.84 -3.27 -16.87
N PRO A 77 3.35 -4.28 -16.11
CA PRO A 77 2.82 -4.00 -14.80
C PRO A 77 3.94 -3.23 -14.11
N LYS A 78 3.73 -1.94 -13.82
CA LYS A 78 4.75 -1.06 -13.24
C LYS A 78 5.32 -1.85 -12.07
N ILE A 79 6.54 -2.39 -12.22
CA ILE A 79 7.25 -2.98 -11.11
C ILE A 79 7.48 -1.78 -10.21
N SER A 80 6.69 -1.68 -9.14
CA SER A 80 6.75 -0.56 -8.22
C SER A 80 8.20 -0.35 -7.82
N ALA A 81 8.74 0.83 -8.09
CA ALA A 81 10.15 1.10 -7.83
C ALA A 81 10.39 0.92 -6.33
N VAL A 82 11.39 0.12 -5.96
CA VAL A 82 11.79 -0.03 -4.56
C VAL A 82 12.54 1.23 -4.17
N SER A 83 11.93 2.06 -3.33
CA SER A 83 12.50 3.29 -2.82
C SER A 83 12.97 3.11 -1.38
N ARG A 84 14.05 3.84 -1.04
CA ARG A 84 14.38 4.11 0.36
C ARG A 84 13.31 5.00 0.99
N LYS A 85 13.38 5.17 2.31
CA LYS A 85 12.55 6.13 3.07
C LYS A 85 12.46 7.48 2.34
N ILE A 86 11.26 8.02 2.31
CA ILE A 86 10.96 9.33 1.74
C ILE A 86 10.82 10.32 2.90
N HIS A 87 11.57 11.41 2.82
CA HIS A 87 11.45 12.54 3.74
C HIS A 87 11.24 13.82 2.94
N ILE A 88 10.13 14.49 3.19
CA ILE A 88 9.76 15.75 2.56
C ILE A 88 9.58 16.79 3.65
N ASP A 89 10.50 17.74 3.75
CA ASP A 89 10.43 18.88 4.67
C ASP A 89 10.13 20.15 3.86
N ASN A 90 8.86 20.29 3.47
CA ASN A 90 8.34 21.34 2.58
C ASN A 90 9.16 21.57 1.26
N ASN A 91 10.03 20.65 0.88
CA ASN A 91 10.97 20.75 -0.23
C ASN A 91 10.44 20.05 -1.50
N TRP A 92 9.14 20.19 -1.75
CA TRP A 92 8.42 19.41 -2.75
C TRP A 92 8.94 19.55 -4.19
N SER A 93 9.44 20.72 -4.57
CA SER A 93 10.03 20.91 -5.91
C SER A 93 11.27 20.05 -6.11
N ALA A 94 12.07 19.83 -5.07
CA ALA A 94 13.21 18.92 -5.12
C ALA A 94 12.76 17.47 -5.17
N ALA A 95 11.72 17.09 -4.40
CA ALA A 95 11.13 15.75 -4.47
C ALA A 95 10.60 15.43 -5.88
N LYS A 96 9.95 16.39 -6.53
CA LYS A 96 9.47 16.25 -7.92
C LYS A 96 10.62 16.15 -8.92
N ALA A 97 11.67 16.97 -8.77
CA ALA A 97 12.85 16.88 -9.62
C ALA A 97 13.62 15.55 -9.47
N ALA A 98 13.58 14.96 -8.26
CA ALA A 98 14.14 13.64 -7.97
C ALA A 98 13.25 12.47 -8.43
N GLY A 99 12.08 12.75 -9.01
CA GLY A 99 11.14 11.71 -9.46
C GLY A 99 10.41 10.98 -8.33
N ILE A 100 10.45 11.50 -7.11
CA ILE A 100 9.78 10.90 -5.94
C ILE A 100 8.26 11.10 -6.02
N CYS A 101 7.83 12.23 -6.57
CA CYS A 101 6.43 12.57 -6.71
C CYS A 101 6.13 13.27 -8.05
N THR A 102 4.89 13.15 -8.48
CA THR A 102 4.36 13.83 -9.66
C THR A 102 3.34 14.89 -9.23
N GLY A 103 2.47 15.34 -10.13
CA GLY A 103 1.48 16.38 -9.84
C GLY A 103 0.08 16.04 -10.33
N ASN A 104 -0.88 16.55 -9.55
CA ASN A 104 -2.34 16.54 -9.61
C ASN A 104 -3.13 15.54 -8.75
N GLY A 105 -2.58 15.22 -7.59
CA GLY A 105 -3.39 14.96 -6.41
C GLY A 105 -3.92 16.30 -5.90
N THR A 106 -5.01 16.82 -6.47
CA THR A 106 -5.53 18.20 -6.38
C THR A 106 -5.69 18.73 -4.95
N TYR A 107 -5.21 19.93 -4.59
CA TYR A 107 -5.98 21.17 -4.75
C TYR A 107 -5.03 22.34 -5.15
N SER A 108 -4.70 22.68 -6.40
CA SER A 108 -4.99 22.22 -7.77
C SER A 108 -3.74 22.47 -8.64
N GLU A 109 -2.59 21.86 -8.43
CA GLU A 109 -2.33 20.47 -8.85
C GLU A 109 -1.13 19.87 -8.09
N PRO A 110 -1.27 19.55 -6.79
CA PRO A 110 -0.14 19.18 -5.97
C PRO A 110 0.11 17.67 -5.97
N TYR A 111 0.99 17.22 -5.07
CA TYR A 111 1.88 16.10 -5.37
C TYR A 111 1.23 14.73 -5.22
N VAL A 112 1.59 13.80 -6.10
CA VAL A 112 1.20 12.38 -6.03
C VAL A 112 2.45 11.55 -5.78
N ILE A 113 2.43 10.72 -4.74
CA ILE A 113 3.38 9.64 -4.52
C ILE A 113 2.63 8.35 -4.85
N GLU A 114 3.04 7.66 -5.91
CA GLU A 114 2.33 6.48 -6.40
C GLU A 114 3.23 5.36 -6.90
N ASP A 115 2.70 4.13 -6.84
CA ASP A 115 3.33 2.92 -7.40
C ASP A 115 4.75 2.66 -6.87
N LEU A 116 4.97 2.83 -5.56
CA LEU A 116 6.27 2.60 -4.90
C LEU A 116 6.20 1.48 -3.88
N VAL A 117 7.29 0.71 -3.76
CA VAL A 117 7.55 -0.12 -2.57
C VAL A 117 8.58 0.60 -1.72
N ILE A 118 8.25 0.96 -0.49
CA ILE A 118 9.14 1.74 0.39
C ILE A 118 9.52 0.89 1.60
N ASP A 119 10.81 0.61 1.71
CA ASP A 119 11.40 -0.10 2.85
C ASP A 119 11.95 0.91 3.87
N GLY A 120 11.37 0.91 5.07
CA GLY A 120 11.77 1.75 6.19
C GLY A 120 13.07 1.31 6.87
N GLY A 121 13.58 0.11 6.57
CA GLY A 121 14.82 -0.42 7.14
C GLY A 121 14.76 -0.60 8.66
N HIS A 122 13.58 -0.81 9.22
CA HIS A 122 13.28 -0.92 10.66
C HIS A 122 13.66 0.33 11.48
N SER A 123 13.67 1.50 10.86
CA SER A 123 14.07 2.75 11.53
C SER A 123 13.29 3.95 11.00
N GLY A 124 12.60 4.70 11.86
CA GLY A 124 11.86 5.88 11.44
C GLY A 124 10.61 5.54 10.62
N SER A 125 10.01 6.57 10.00
CA SER A 125 8.84 6.40 9.13
C SER A 125 9.23 6.09 7.68
N CYS A 126 8.41 5.29 6.97
CA CYS A 126 8.66 5.01 5.54
C CYS A 126 8.46 6.27 4.69
N ILE A 127 7.39 7.02 4.96
CA ILE A 127 7.14 8.35 4.42
C ILE A 127 7.00 9.33 5.58
N LEU A 128 7.87 10.33 5.64
CA LEU A 128 7.79 11.45 6.58
C LEU A 128 7.57 12.74 5.80
N ILE A 129 6.47 13.43 6.09
CA ILE A 129 6.16 14.74 5.52
C ILE A 129 6.08 15.74 6.66
N GLU A 130 6.91 16.76 6.59
CA GLU A 130 7.05 17.78 7.62
C GLU A 130 6.86 19.18 7.05
N ASN A 131 6.36 20.08 7.89
CA ASN A 131 6.26 21.52 7.63
C ASN A 131 5.52 21.89 6.34
N SER A 132 4.67 20.99 5.84
CA SER A 132 3.93 21.16 4.61
C SER A 132 2.45 21.39 4.90
N THR A 133 1.87 22.39 4.24
CA THR A 133 0.43 22.62 4.17
C THR A 133 -0.13 22.31 2.78
N VAL A 134 0.70 21.75 1.89
CA VAL A 134 0.36 21.41 0.51
C VAL A 134 -0.43 20.10 0.50
N PHE A 135 -1.44 20.02 -0.37
CA PHE A 135 -2.20 18.78 -0.55
C PHE A 135 -1.30 17.70 -1.17
N VAL A 136 -1.40 16.48 -0.66
CA VAL A 136 -0.66 15.32 -1.18
C VAL A 136 -1.58 14.12 -1.27
N LYS A 137 -1.37 13.33 -2.31
CA LYS A 137 -2.04 12.07 -2.56
C LYS A 137 -0.99 10.95 -2.52
N ILE A 138 -1.27 9.89 -1.75
CA ILE A 138 -0.41 8.71 -1.65
C ILE A 138 -1.26 7.51 -2.06
N GLU A 139 -0.95 6.93 -3.22
CA GLU A 139 -1.78 5.87 -3.84
C GLU A 139 -0.90 4.69 -4.26
N ASN A 140 -1.43 3.46 -4.23
CA ASN A 140 -0.74 2.25 -4.70
C ASN A 140 0.69 2.04 -4.15
N CYS A 141 0.97 2.51 -2.93
CA CYS A 141 2.26 2.33 -2.28
C CYS A 141 2.22 1.14 -1.31
N THR A 142 3.28 0.34 -1.30
CA THR A 142 3.51 -0.71 -0.29
C THR A 142 4.59 -0.23 0.67
N LEU A 143 4.25 -0.10 1.95
CA LEU A 143 5.18 0.41 2.98
C LEU A 143 5.52 -0.74 3.93
N VAL A 144 6.81 -1.05 4.06
CA VAL A 144 7.29 -2.16 4.89
C VAL A 144 8.40 -1.72 5.83
N ASN A 145 8.57 -2.46 6.93
CA ASN A 145 9.68 -2.32 7.87
C ASN A 145 9.89 -0.88 8.38
N SER A 146 8.82 -0.18 8.82
CA SER A 146 9.02 1.05 9.59
C SER A 146 9.72 0.74 10.92
N GLY A 147 10.25 1.77 11.58
CA GLY A 147 10.78 1.63 12.94
C GLY A 147 9.70 1.28 13.96
N SER A 148 10.16 0.86 15.14
CA SER A 148 9.32 0.42 16.26
C SER A 148 9.19 1.47 17.38
N SER A 149 9.71 2.69 17.19
CA SER A 149 9.54 3.76 18.17
C SER A 149 8.07 4.18 18.25
N SER A 150 7.66 4.75 19.38
CA SER A 150 6.31 5.28 19.58
C SER A 150 5.95 6.42 18.60
N MET A 151 6.95 6.99 17.92
CA MET A 151 6.79 8.07 16.95
C MET A 151 6.99 7.63 15.50
N ASP A 152 7.26 6.34 15.26
CA ASP A 152 7.49 5.79 13.92
C ASP A 152 6.16 5.26 13.33
N ALA A 153 6.03 5.34 12.01
CA ALA A 153 4.83 4.92 11.29
C ALA A 153 5.13 4.66 9.82
N GLY A 154 4.30 3.90 9.12
CA GLY A 154 4.39 3.79 7.66
C GLY A 154 4.31 5.17 6.98
N ILE A 155 3.33 5.98 7.36
CA ILE A 155 3.18 7.37 6.91
C ILE A 155 3.08 8.26 8.14
N LYS A 156 3.92 9.29 8.22
CA LYS A 156 3.89 10.29 9.28
C LYS A 156 3.79 11.69 8.69
N LEU A 157 2.81 12.43 9.18
CA LEU A 157 2.63 13.85 8.92
C LEU A 157 2.99 14.59 10.20
N SER A 158 4.03 15.42 10.14
CA SER A 158 4.48 16.24 11.26
C SER A 158 4.34 17.71 10.89
N TYR A 159 3.86 18.53 11.81
CA TYR A 159 3.77 19.95 11.57
C TYR A 159 4.29 20.69 12.80
N ALA A 160 5.48 21.28 12.68
CA ALA A 160 6.01 22.17 13.70
C ALA A 160 5.61 23.60 13.34
N LYS A 161 4.65 24.15 14.08
CA LYS A 161 4.45 25.61 14.13
C LYS A 161 5.29 26.09 15.29
N ASP A 162 6.48 26.63 15.01
CA ASP A 162 7.13 27.50 15.96
C ASP A 162 6.26 28.76 16.05
N GLY A 163 5.77 29.04 17.27
CA GLY A 163 4.87 30.15 17.58
C GLY A 163 5.57 31.51 17.61
#